data_AF-A0A2N1AU70-F1
#
_entry.id   AF-A0A2N1AU70-F1
#
_cell.length_a   1.000
_cell.length_b   1.000
_cell.length_c   1.000
_cell.angle_alpha   90.00
_cell.angle_beta   90.00
_cell.angle_gamma   90.00
#
_symmetry.space_group_name_H-M   'P 1'
#
loop_
_entity.id
_entity.type
_entity.pdbx_description
1 polymer ?
#
loop_
_entity_poly.entity_id
_entity_poly.type
_entity_poly.pdbx_seq_one_letter_code
_entity_poly.pdbx_strand_id
1 'polypeptide(L)'
;MTVINQYILTLSVVLSGLAIVVNGRYANSKIPLATSLSIFLLVVFLCAFYAVANYFTGNGIDESVLYHLQVGVEGAGVAAYKWLAVVVIIVLAVALALAAVAFTKITRRKRRHSVPALVLAAALLSGSVAVNPATHDLYSLWQIVAQGQRQSTLPESHWKPVSKMPEAPLNVVVLYLESLERTYLNNDEFPGLTPNLNHWEKEGAYFTDIQQVTGSGWTIGGMVAS
;
A
#
# COMPACT_ATOMS: atom_id res chain seq x y z
N MET A 1 -13.63 -3.34 -4.69
CA MET A 1 -12.61 -2.28 -4.65
C MET A 1 -11.61 -2.33 -5.81
N THR A 2 -11.19 -3.51 -6.26
CA THR A 2 -10.20 -3.71 -7.34
C THR A 2 -10.50 -2.97 -8.65
N VAL A 3 -11.74 -2.98 -9.12
CA VAL A 3 -12.13 -2.32 -10.38
C VAL A 3 -12.02 -0.79 -10.29
N ILE A 4 -12.41 -0.20 -9.16
CA ILE A 4 -12.32 1.26 -8.94
C ILE A 4 -10.86 1.69 -8.96
N ASN A 5 -9.98 0.95 -8.27
CA ASN A 5 -8.56 1.28 -8.23
C ASN A 5 -7.90 1.17 -9.62
N GLN A 6 -8.33 0.23 -10.47
CA GLN A 6 -7.85 0.14 -11.86
C GLN A 6 -8.22 1.38 -12.69
N TYR A 7 -9.45 1.90 -12.55
CA TYR A 7 -9.86 3.12 -13.24
C TYR A 7 -9.08 4.34 -12.75
N ILE A 8 -8.82 4.42 -11.45
CA ILE A 8 -8.07 5.52 -10.84
C ILE A 8 -6.59 5.50 -11.29
N LEU A 9 -5.96 4.32 -11.33
CA LEU A 9 -4.60 4.15 -11.88
C LEU A 9 -4.55 4.62 -13.34
N THR A 10 -5.52 4.20 -14.15
CA THR A 10 -5.62 4.62 -15.56
C THR A 10 -5.80 6.14 -15.67
N LEU A 11 -6.66 6.73 -14.84
CA LEU A 11 -6.88 8.18 -14.80
C LEU A 11 -5.57 8.94 -14.49
N SER A 12 -4.77 8.47 -13.53
CA SER A 12 -3.49 9.11 -13.18
C SER A 12 -2.52 9.16 -14.37
N VAL A 13 -2.41 8.06 -15.13
CA VAL A 13 -1.56 7.95 -16.31
C VAL A 13 -2.08 8.84 -17.45
N VAL A 14 -3.40 8.89 -17.63
CA VAL A 14 -4.03 9.76 -18.64
C VAL A 14 -3.81 11.24 -18.34
N LEU A 15 -4.00 11.67 -17.09
CA LEU A 15 -3.79 13.06 -16.67
C LEU A 15 -2.34 13.51 -16.90
N SER A 16 -1.37 12.69 -16.51
CA SER A 16 0.05 12.98 -16.74
C SER A 16 0.42 12.97 -18.24
N GLY A 17 -0.18 12.07 -19.04
CA GLY A 17 -0.06 12.06 -20.50
C GLY A 17 -0.62 13.32 -21.17
N LEU A 18 -1.79 13.79 -20.74
CA LEU A 18 -2.38 15.04 -21.23
C LEU A 18 -1.50 16.25 -20.90
N ALA A 19 -0.90 16.30 -19.71
CA ALA A 19 0.03 17.36 -19.35
C ALA A 19 1.26 17.41 -20.28
N ILE A 20 1.81 16.27 -20.70
CA ILE A 20 2.90 16.19 -21.69
C ILE A 20 2.47 16.81 -23.02
N VAL A 21 1.25 16.52 -23.49
CA VAL A 21 0.72 17.07 -24.75
C VAL A 21 0.56 18.59 -24.65
N VAL A 22 0.01 19.09 -23.54
CA VAL A 22 -0.19 20.52 -23.30
C VAL A 22 1.16 21.25 -23.23
N ASN A 23 2.09 20.81 -22.38
CA ASN A 23 3.41 21.41 -22.29
C ASN A 23 4.20 21.28 -23.60
N GLY A 24 4.02 20.19 -24.33
CA GLY A 24 4.64 20.01 -25.63
C GLY A 24 4.19 21.00 -26.71
N ARG A 25 2.96 21.50 -26.63
CA ARG A 25 2.42 22.52 -27.54
C ARG A 25 2.72 23.94 -27.07
N TYR A 26 2.68 24.17 -25.75
CA TYR A 26 2.58 25.51 -25.20
C TYR A 26 3.79 26.01 -24.38
N ALA A 27 4.74 25.15 -24.00
CA ALA A 27 5.91 25.57 -23.25
C ALA A 27 6.95 26.27 -24.14
N ASN A 28 7.43 27.44 -23.72
CA ASN A 28 8.48 28.19 -24.42
C ASN A 28 9.88 27.55 -24.30
N SER A 29 10.11 26.64 -23.36
CA SER A 29 11.40 25.99 -23.10
C SER A 29 11.26 24.47 -22.94
N LYS A 30 12.37 23.73 -23.01
CA LYS A 30 12.35 22.26 -22.85
C LYS A 30 12.05 21.82 -21.41
N ILE A 31 12.15 22.74 -20.43
CA ILE A 31 12.06 22.43 -19.00
C ILE A 31 10.67 21.92 -18.61
N PRO A 32 9.53 22.61 -18.88
CA PRO A 32 8.22 22.10 -18.47
C PRO A 32 7.85 20.76 -19.11
N LEU A 33 8.31 20.53 -20.35
CA LEU A 33 8.13 19.25 -21.02
C LEU A 33 8.94 18.14 -20.34
N ALA A 34 10.21 18.41 -20.00
CA ALA A 34 11.04 17.46 -19.26
C ALA A 34 10.43 17.16 -17.89
N THR A 35 9.95 18.18 -17.16
CA THR A 35 9.25 18.02 -15.88
C THR A 35 7.99 17.14 -16.03
N SER A 36 7.14 17.38 -17.04
CA SER A 36 5.98 16.53 -17.29
C SER A 36 6.34 15.08 -17.58
N LEU A 37 7.41 14.85 -18.35
CA LEU A 37 7.89 13.49 -18.65
C LEU A 37 8.44 12.80 -17.41
N SER A 38 9.20 13.51 -16.57
CA SER A 38 9.70 12.96 -15.31
C SER A 38 8.56 12.59 -14.36
N ILE A 39 7.53 13.45 -14.24
CA ILE A 39 6.36 13.15 -13.41
C ILE A 39 5.54 12.00 -14.01
N PHE A 40 5.38 11.92 -15.33
CA PHE A 40 4.75 10.78 -15.97
C PHE A 40 5.47 9.46 -15.67
N LEU A 41 6.81 9.44 -15.74
CA LEU A 41 7.60 8.26 -15.38
C LEU A 41 7.44 7.88 -13.91
N LEU A 42 7.40 8.88 -13.01
CA LEU A 42 7.10 8.66 -11.60
C LEU A 42 5.70 8.06 -11.41
N VAL A 43 4.68 8.59 -12.09
CA VAL A 43 3.30 8.08 -12.01
C VAL A 43 3.21 6.64 -12.50
N VAL A 44 3.87 6.31 -13.62
CA VAL A 44 3.91 4.93 -14.14
C VAL A 44 4.63 4.01 -13.16
N PHE A 45 5.75 4.46 -12.58
CA PHE A 45 6.46 3.72 -11.54
C PHE A 45 5.58 3.45 -10.32
N LEU A 46 4.89 4.48 -9.82
CA LEU A 46 3.96 4.36 -8.69
C LEU A 46 2.81 3.40 -9.00
N CYS A 47 2.26 3.45 -10.22
CA CYS A 47 1.22 2.50 -10.63
C CYS A 47 1.75 1.06 -10.66
N ALA A 48 2.94 0.85 -11.22
CA ALA A 48 3.56 -0.47 -11.27
C ALA A 48 3.88 -1.00 -9.87
N PHE A 49 4.43 -0.15 -9.00
CA PHE A 49 4.74 -0.50 -7.62
C PHE A 49 3.48 -0.85 -6.83
N TYR A 50 2.42 -0.03 -6.93
CA TYR A 50 1.12 -0.34 -6.32
C TYR A 50 0.52 -1.65 -6.85
N ALA A 51 0.59 -1.90 -8.16
CA ALA A 51 0.05 -3.13 -8.75
C ALA A 51 0.79 -4.38 -8.23
N VAL A 52 2.11 -4.32 -8.08
CA VAL A 52 2.91 -5.40 -7.49
C VAL A 52 2.58 -5.58 -6.01
N ALA A 53 2.54 -4.49 -5.24
CA ALA A 53 2.20 -4.52 -3.84
C ALA A 53 0.81 -5.15 -3.62
N ASN A 54 -0.20 -4.62 -4.30
CA ASN A 54 -1.57 -5.13 -4.24
C ASN A 54 -1.71 -6.58 -4.72
N TYR A 55 -0.86 -7.04 -5.65
CA TYR A 55 -0.86 -8.44 -6.08
C TYR A 55 -0.48 -9.39 -4.93
N PHE A 56 0.43 -8.98 -4.05
CA PHE A 56 0.87 -9.79 -2.91
C PHE A 56 0.04 -9.55 -1.64
N THR A 57 -0.36 -8.31 -1.37
CA THR A 57 -1.03 -7.94 -0.12
C THR A 57 -2.55 -7.96 -0.20
N GLY A 58 -3.11 -7.79 -1.41
CA GLY A 58 -4.54 -7.53 -1.61
C GLY A 58 -5.00 -6.13 -1.17
N ASN A 59 -4.14 -5.33 -0.54
CA ASN A 59 -4.47 -4.08 0.15
C ASN A 59 -3.63 -2.88 -0.33
N GLY A 60 -3.00 -2.97 -1.50
CA GLY A 60 -2.11 -1.91 -1.98
C GLY A 60 -0.76 -1.91 -1.27
N ILE A 61 -0.23 -0.72 -0.99
CA ILE A 61 1.06 -0.52 -0.33
C ILE A 61 0.81 -0.34 1.18
N ASP A 62 0.86 -1.43 1.93
CA ASP A 62 0.61 -1.45 3.38
C ASP A 62 1.91 -1.68 4.19
N GLU A 63 1.76 -1.85 5.51
CA GLU A 63 2.86 -2.02 6.46
C GLU A 63 3.67 -3.30 6.18
N SER A 64 3.03 -4.32 5.62
CA SER A 64 3.70 -5.57 5.24
C SER A 64 4.70 -5.34 4.11
N VAL A 65 4.39 -4.44 3.18
CA VAL A 65 5.33 -4.04 2.11
C VAL A 65 6.56 -3.39 2.69
N LEU A 66 6.38 -2.45 3.64
CA LEU A 66 7.50 -1.80 4.30
C LEU A 66 8.36 -2.79 5.09
N TYR A 67 7.72 -3.71 5.81
CA TYR A 67 8.41 -4.77 6.54
C TYR A 67 9.27 -5.63 5.61
N HIS A 68 8.71 -6.11 4.50
CA HIS A 68 9.45 -6.95 3.55
C HIS A 68 10.51 -6.21 2.74
N LEU A 69 10.39 -4.88 2.58
CA LEU A 69 11.49 -4.06 2.04
C LEU A 69 12.68 -3.96 3.01
N GLN A 70 12.45 -4.04 4.32
CA GLN A 70 13.50 -3.95 5.34
C GLN A 70 14.10 -5.30 5.70
N VAL A 71 13.25 -6.31 5.91
CA VAL A 71 13.63 -7.64 6.38
C VAL A 71 13.92 -8.59 5.22
N GLY A 72 13.33 -8.33 4.05
CA GLY A 72 13.44 -9.18 2.88
C GLY A 72 12.29 -10.19 2.76
N VAL A 73 12.46 -11.06 1.77
CA VAL A 73 11.45 -12.04 1.30
C VAL A 73 12.04 -13.45 1.19
N GLU A 74 13.08 -13.73 1.97
CA GLU A 74 13.69 -15.05 2.01
C GLU A 74 12.67 -16.09 2.50
N GLY A 75 12.64 -17.26 1.86
CA GLY A 75 11.63 -18.29 2.13
C GLY A 75 10.25 -18.04 1.52
N ALA A 76 9.95 -16.85 1.01
CA ALA A 76 8.63 -16.52 0.45
C ALA A 76 8.34 -17.08 -0.96
N GLY A 77 9.25 -17.89 -1.52
CA GLY A 77 9.04 -18.51 -2.84
C GLY A 77 8.99 -17.54 -4.02
N VAL A 78 9.65 -16.38 -3.93
CA VAL A 78 9.58 -15.29 -4.93
C VAL A 78 9.96 -15.71 -6.36
N ALA A 79 10.73 -16.79 -6.51
CA ALA A 79 11.12 -17.35 -7.81
C ALA A 79 9.90 -17.75 -8.68
N ALA A 80 8.77 -18.11 -8.06
CA ALA A 80 7.52 -18.41 -8.77
C ALA A 80 6.98 -17.19 -9.53
N TYR A 81 7.30 -15.98 -9.10
CA TYR A 81 6.75 -14.72 -9.63
C TYR A 81 7.72 -14.00 -10.58
N LYS A 82 8.75 -14.68 -11.10
CA LYS A 82 9.72 -14.07 -12.04
C LYS A 82 9.08 -13.37 -13.24
N TRP A 83 7.94 -13.88 -13.73
CA TRP A 83 7.23 -13.25 -14.85
C TRP A 83 6.59 -11.92 -14.47
N LEU A 84 6.16 -11.74 -13.22
CA LEU A 84 5.68 -10.45 -12.73
C LEU A 84 6.80 -9.41 -12.84
N ALA A 85 8.02 -9.75 -12.42
CA ALA A 85 9.18 -8.87 -12.55
C ALA A 85 9.49 -8.52 -14.02
N VAL A 86 9.45 -9.51 -14.92
CA VAL A 86 9.65 -9.28 -16.37
C VAL A 86 8.60 -8.32 -16.93
N VAL A 87 7.32 -8.52 -16.61
CA VAL A 87 6.23 -7.63 -17.06
C VAL A 87 6.45 -6.21 -16.56
N VAL A 88 6.79 -6.02 -15.28
CA VAL A 88 7.07 -4.71 -14.70
C VAL A 88 8.26 -4.04 -15.41
N ILE A 89 9.35 -4.76 -15.63
CA ILE A 89 10.52 -4.25 -16.36
C ILE A 89 10.13 -3.81 -17.77
N ILE A 90 9.33 -4.61 -18.49
CA ILE A 90 8.86 -4.26 -19.84
C ILE A 90 7.99 -3.00 -19.80
N VAL A 91 7.04 -2.91 -18.88
CA VAL A 91 6.17 -1.73 -18.74
C VAL A 91 6.99 -0.47 -18.49
N LEU A 92 7.96 -0.52 -17.57
CA LEU A 92 8.83 0.61 -17.27
C LEU A 92 9.74 0.97 -18.44
N ALA A 93 10.31 -0.02 -19.14
CA ALA A 93 11.14 0.19 -20.32
C ALA A 93 10.35 0.81 -21.48
N VAL A 94 9.12 0.35 -21.73
CA VAL A 94 8.22 0.92 -22.73
C VAL A 94 7.85 2.36 -22.36
N ALA A 95 7.50 2.63 -21.10
CA ALA A 95 7.20 3.99 -20.65
C ALA A 95 8.40 4.93 -20.83
N LEU A 96 9.61 4.47 -20.51
CA LEU A 96 10.85 5.22 -20.73
C LEU A 96 11.12 5.48 -22.21
N ALA A 97 10.96 4.47 -23.07
CA ALA A 97 11.13 4.60 -24.51
C ALA A 97 10.11 5.58 -25.10
N LEU A 98 8.83 5.49 -24.71
CA LEU A 98 7.79 6.43 -25.11
C LEU A 98 8.09 7.85 -24.65
N ALA A 99 8.58 8.03 -23.42
CA ALA A 99 8.99 9.33 -22.90
C ALA A 99 10.16 9.93 -23.71
N ALA A 100 11.16 9.12 -24.07
CA ALA A 100 12.29 9.54 -24.90
C ALA A 100 11.86 9.92 -26.33
N VAL A 101 10.98 9.12 -26.95
CA VAL A 101 10.40 9.42 -28.27
C VAL A 101 9.54 10.68 -28.22
N ALA A 102 8.72 10.85 -27.17
CA ALA A 102 7.91 12.03 -26.97
C ALA A 102 8.80 13.28 -26.84
N PHE A 103 9.85 13.22 -26.01
CA PHE A 103 10.79 14.32 -25.84
C PHE A 103 11.43 14.74 -27.17
N THR A 104 11.97 13.79 -27.94
CA THR A 104 12.64 14.09 -29.22
C THR A 104 11.67 14.64 -30.28
N LYS A 105 10.47 14.08 -30.42
CA LYS A 105 9.48 14.54 -31.41
C LYS A 105 8.87 15.89 -31.05
N ILE A 106 8.52 16.10 -29.79
CA ILE A 106 7.85 17.31 -29.33
C ILE A 106 8.82 18.49 -29.31
N THR A 107 10.08 18.27 -28.92
CA THR A 107 11.07 19.36 -28.85
C THR A 107 11.43 19.95 -30.22
N ARG A 108 11.21 19.21 -31.32
CA ARG A 108 11.43 19.66 -32.71
C ARG A 108 10.32 20.55 -33.27
N ARG A 109 9.18 20.69 -32.59
CA ARG A 109 8.03 21.47 -33.07
C ARG A 109 8.18 22.95 -32.72
N LYS A 110 7.66 23.83 -33.59
CA LYS A 110 7.44 25.25 -33.24
C LYS A 110 6.39 25.33 -32.13
N ARG A 111 6.64 26.19 -31.14
CA ARG A 111 5.85 26.25 -29.90
C ARG A 111 5.14 27.58 -29.78
N ARG A 112 3.91 27.57 -29.28
CA ARG A 112 3.15 28.79 -29.01
C ARG A 112 3.10 29.00 -27.51
N HIS A 113 3.67 30.08 -26.99
CA HIS A 113 3.62 30.32 -25.55
C HIS A 113 2.18 30.62 -25.09
N SER A 114 1.72 29.94 -24.03
CA SER A 114 0.42 30.19 -23.40
C SER A 114 0.49 29.89 -21.90
N VAL A 115 0.42 30.94 -21.08
CA VAL A 115 0.45 30.80 -19.61
C VAL A 115 -0.75 30.00 -19.09
N PRO A 116 -2.00 30.22 -19.54
CA PRO A 116 -3.14 29.41 -19.09
C PRO A 116 -2.95 27.91 -19.37
N ALA A 117 -2.32 27.56 -20.50
CA ALA A 117 -2.04 26.16 -20.82
C ALA A 117 -0.99 25.55 -19.88
N LEU A 118 0.03 26.32 -19.47
CA LEU A 118 1.02 25.85 -18.49
C LEU A 118 0.39 25.61 -17.11
N VAL A 119 -0.53 26.49 -16.69
CA VAL A 119 -1.30 26.31 -15.46
C VAL A 119 -2.17 25.06 -15.53
N LEU A 120 -2.85 24.82 -16.66
CA LEU A 120 -3.60 23.60 -16.88
C LEU A 120 -2.70 22.36 -16.82
N ALA A 121 -1.53 22.38 -17.47
CA ALA A 121 -0.59 21.27 -17.40
C ALA A 121 -0.12 21.00 -15.97
N ALA A 122 0.17 22.05 -15.18
CA ALA A 122 0.52 21.90 -13.78
C ALA A 122 -0.64 21.29 -12.97
N ALA A 123 -1.88 21.75 -13.17
CA ALA A 123 -3.06 21.19 -12.52
C ALA A 123 -3.28 19.70 -12.87
N LEU A 124 -3.09 19.32 -14.15
CA LEU A 124 -3.16 17.94 -14.60
C LEU A 124 -2.08 17.06 -13.95
N LEU A 125 -0.85 17.57 -13.82
CA LEU A 125 0.24 16.84 -13.14
C LEU A 125 -0.05 16.66 -11.66
N SER A 126 -0.45 17.73 -10.95
CA SER A 126 -0.83 17.64 -9.55
C SER A 126 -2.00 16.68 -9.34
N GLY A 127 -3.02 16.76 -10.21
CA GLY A 127 -4.14 15.82 -10.21
C GLY A 127 -3.70 14.37 -10.44
N SER A 128 -2.77 14.13 -11.37
CA SER A 128 -2.25 12.77 -11.65
C SER A 128 -1.59 12.12 -10.43
N VAL A 129 -0.84 12.89 -9.64
CA VAL A 129 -0.20 12.41 -8.41
C VAL A 129 -1.24 12.27 -7.30
N ALA A 130 -2.10 13.27 -7.12
CA ALA A 130 -3.09 13.27 -6.03
C ALA A 130 -4.12 12.14 -6.14
N VAL A 131 -4.55 11.76 -7.35
CA VAL A 131 -5.49 10.65 -7.53
C VAL A 131 -4.79 9.29 -7.49
N ASN A 132 -3.47 9.20 -7.56
CA ASN A 132 -2.78 7.92 -7.63
C ASN A 132 -2.95 7.14 -6.31
N PRO A 133 -3.47 5.89 -6.32
CA PRO A 133 -3.66 5.11 -5.10
C PRO A 133 -2.36 4.89 -4.31
N ALA A 134 -1.22 4.75 -5.01
CA ALA A 134 0.07 4.63 -4.36
C ALA A 134 0.41 5.86 -3.50
N THR A 135 0.01 7.05 -3.94
CA THR A 135 0.24 8.29 -3.20
C THR A 135 -0.59 8.33 -1.91
N HIS A 136 -1.83 7.84 -1.96
CA HIS A 136 -2.67 7.71 -0.77
C HIS A 136 -2.06 6.72 0.23
N ASP A 137 -1.68 5.53 -0.24
CA ASP A 137 -1.11 4.48 0.61
C ASP A 137 0.21 4.92 1.26
N LEU A 138 1.11 5.53 0.50
CA LEU A 138 2.37 6.07 1.02
C LEU A 138 2.13 7.18 2.06
N TYR A 139 1.09 8.00 1.88
CA TYR A 139 0.71 9.01 2.86
C TYR A 139 0.18 8.38 4.15
N SER A 140 -0.68 7.36 4.05
CA SER A 140 -1.17 6.59 5.20
C SER A 140 -0.02 5.93 5.97
N LEU A 141 0.92 5.29 5.27
CA LEU A 141 2.11 4.71 5.88
C LEU A 141 2.99 5.75 6.57
N TRP A 142 3.21 6.90 5.94
CA TRP A 142 3.96 7.98 6.56
C TRP A 142 3.31 8.45 7.86
N GLN A 143 1.97 8.55 7.91
CA GLN A 143 1.26 8.90 9.13
C GLN A 143 1.47 7.85 10.23
N ILE A 144 1.39 6.56 9.90
CA ILE A 144 1.61 5.46 10.85
C ILE A 144 3.03 5.51 11.40
N VAL A 145 4.04 5.64 10.54
CA VAL A 145 5.45 5.74 10.98
C VAL A 145 5.70 6.99 11.83
N ALA A 146 5.16 8.14 11.42
CA ALA A 146 5.31 9.40 12.16
C ALA A 146 4.61 9.35 13.53
N GLN A 147 3.50 8.61 13.65
CA GLN A 147 2.81 8.39 14.92
C GLN A 147 3.49 7.32 15.78
N GLY A 148 3.96 6.22 15.20
CA GLY A 148 4.66 5.14 15.90
C GLY A 148 6.00 5.56 16.51
N GLN A 149 6.64 6.61 15.98
CA GLN A 149 7.80 7.26 16.60
C GLN A 149 7.47 8.06 17.87
N ARG A 150 6.19 8.36 18.13
CA ARG A 150 5.77 8.85 19.46
C ARG A 150 5.69 7.65 20.37
N GLN A 151 6.80 7.37 21.04
CA GLN A 151 6.93 6.32 22.04
C GLN A 151 5.74 6.41 23.02
N SER A 152 4.76 5.53 22.83
CA SER A 152 3.70 5.32 23.80
C SER A 152 4.34 4.59 24.96
N THR A 153 4.92 5.34 25.89
CA THR A 153 5.27 4.81 27.20
C THR A 153 3.97 4.36 27.82
N LEU A 154 3.69 3.05 27.76
CA LEU A 154 2.64 2.46 28.58
C LEU A 154 2.87 2.97 30.01
N PRO A 155 1.89 3.58 30.67
CA PRO A 155 2.12 4.14 32.00
C PRO A 155 2.64 3.03 32.90
N GLU A 156 3.69 3.30 33.68
CA GLU A 156 4.29 2.29 34.58
C GLU A 156 3.24 1.63 35.50
N SER A 157 2.12 2.31 35.77
CA SER A 157 0.98 1.76 36.51
C SER A 157 0.33 0.52 35.89
N HIS A 158 0.50 0.28 34.58
CA HIS A 158 0.02 -0.93 33.89
C HIS A 158 0.99 -2.10 34.02
N TRP A 159 2.22 -1.86 34.45
CA TRP A 159 3.24 -2.87 34.67
C TRP A 159 3.37 -3.12 36.17
N LYS A 160 2.71 -4.16 36.67
CA LYS A 160 3.00 -4.69 38.01
C LYS A 160 4.01 -5.82 37.87
N PRO A 161 5.30 -5.61 38.19
CA PRO A 161 6.25 -6.71 38.22
C PRO A 161 5.74 -7.78 39.18
N VAL A 162 5.67 -9.02 38.70
CA VAL A 162 5.27 -10.16 39.52
C VAL A 162 6.38 -10.35 40.56
N SER A 163 6.09 -9.97 41.80
CA SER A 163 7.08 -9.93 42.88
C SER A 163 7.43 -11.31 43.43
N LYS A 164 6.63 -12.34 43.14
CA LYS A 164 6.87 -13.72 43.57
C LYS A 164 6.27 -14.69 42.56
N MET A 165 7.05 -15.70 42.13
CA MET A 165 6.49 -16.80 41.35
C MET A 165 5.45 -17.57 42.18
N PRO A 166 4.36 -18.04 41.56
CA PRO A 166 3.41 -18.92 42.23
C PRO A 166 4.07 -20.23 42.65
N GLU A 167 3.64 -20.80 43.77
CA GLU A 167 4.21 -22.04 44.35
C GLU A 167 4.02 -23.27 43.44
N ALA A 168 2.99 -23.26 42.60
CA ALA A 168 2.75 -24.26 41.57
C ALA A 168 2.57 -23.54 40.22
N PRO A 169 3.64 -23.37 39.42
CA PRO A 169 3.56 -22.71 38.13
C PRO A 169 2.74 -23.54 37.13
N LEU A 170 1.89 -22.87 36.37
CA LEU A 170 1.14 -23.47 35.28
C LEU A 170 1.86 -23.26 33.95
N ASN A 171 1.70 -24.22 33.04
CA ASN A 171 2.08 -24.02 31.64
C ASN A 171 1.04 -23.13 30.96
N VAL A 172 1.51 -22.23 30.10
CA VAL A 172 0.65 -21.41 29.24
C VAL A 172 0.79 -21.93 27.82
N VAL A 173 -0.35 -22.27 27.20
CA VAL A 173 -0.43 -22.66 25.79
C VAL A 173 -1.18 -21.56 25.06
N VAL A 174 -0.53 -20.96 24.05
CA VAL A 174 -1.14 -19.95 23.19
C VAL A 174 -1.48 -20.59 21.85
N LEU A 175 -2.75 -20.49 21.45
CA LEU A 175 -3.25 -20.98 20.16
C LEU A 175 -3.63 -19.79 19.28
N TYR A 176 -2.79 -19.49 18.29
CA TYR A 176 -3.11 -18.50 17.26
C TYR A 176 -3.87 -19.17 16.12
N LEU A 177 -5.09 -18.70 15.84
CA LEU A 177 -5.97 -19.26 14.83
C LEU A 177 -6.01 -18.32 13.62
N GLU A 178 -5.28 -18.69 12.55
CA GLU A 178 -5.13 -17.89 11.33
C GLU A 178 -6.48 -17.55 10.70
N SER A 179 -6.68 -16.27 10.39
CA SER A 179 -7.89 -15.76 9.71
C SER A 179 -9.22 -16.13 10.40
N LEU A 180 -9.22 -16.47 11.70
CA LEU A 180 -10.43 -16.74 12.45
C LEU A 180 -11.12 -15.42 12.84
N GLU A 181 -12.35 -15.23 12.35
CA GLU A 181 -13.18 -14.08 12.70
C GLU A 181 -14.32 -14.47 13.65
N ARG A 182 -14.79 -13.51 14.46
CA ARG A 182 -15.88 -13.74 15.42
C ARG A 182 -17.18 -14.21 14.77
N THR A 183 -17.43 -13.80 13.53
CA THR A 183 -18.64 -14.15 12.78
C THR A 183 -18.75 -15.66 12.59
N TYR A 184 -17.65 -16.40 12.51
CA TYR A 184 -17.67 -17.86 12.37
C TYR A 184 -18.22 -18.60 13.60
N LEU A 185 -18.25 -17.95 14.77
CA LEU A 185 -18.86 -18.49 15.98
C LEU A 185 -20.38 -18.21 16.03
N ASN A 186 -20.95 -17.48 15.07
CA ASN A 186 -22.39 -17.21 15.00
C ASN A 186 -23.14 -18.44 14.43
N ASN A 187 -23.87 -19.15 15.28
CA ASN A 187 -24.63 -20.34 14.85
C ASN A 187 -25.90 -20.02 14.04
N ASP A 188 -26.39 -18.77 14.05
CA ASP A 188 -27.53 -18.37 13.22
C ASP A 188 -27.10 -18.21 11.75
N GLU A 189 -25.87 -17.73 11.52
CA GLU A 189 -25.30 -17.57 10.18
C GLU A 189 -24.53 -18.82 9.71
N PHE A 190 -23.79 -19.46 10.61
CA PHE A 190 -22.95 -20.63 10.35
C PHE A 190 -23.26 -21.80 11.29
N PRO A 191 -24.40 -22.48 11.13
CA PRO A 191 -24.82 -23.54 12.04
C PRO A 191 -23.79 -24.67 12.17
N GLY A 192 -23.28 -24.88 13.37
CA GLY A 192 -22.38 -25.99 13.68
C GLY A 192 -20.97 -25.89 13.06
N LEU A 193 -20.54 -24.69 12.64
CA LEU A 193 -19.20 -24.50 12.05
C LEU A 193 -18.08 -24.64 13.10
N THR A 194 -18.27 -24.08 14.30
CA THR A 194 -17.24 -24.06 15.36
C THR A 194 -17.72 -24.61 16.71
N PRO A 195 -18.35 -25.79 16.78
CA PRO A 195 -19.07 -26.26 17.97
C PRO A 195 -18.17 -26.37 19.21
N ASN A 196 -16.90 -26.76 19.03
CA ASN A 196 -15.94 -26.84 20.14
C ASN A 196 -15.53 -25.46 20.66
N LEU A 197 -15.31 -24.47 19.78
CA LEU A 197 -14.98 -23.10 20.21
C LEU A 197 -16.17 -22.45 20.90
N ASN A 198 -17.39 -22.66 20.40
CA ASN A 198 -18.62 -22.18 21.05
C ASN A 198 -18.86 -22.81 22.43
N HIS A 199 -18.39 -24.04 22.64
CA HIS A 199 -18.42 -24.68 23.95
C HIS A 199 -17.44 -24.00 24.91
N TRP A 200 -16.17 -23.84 24.51
CA TRP A 200 -15.14 -23.20 25.34
C TRP A 200 -15.44 -21.72 25.65
N GLU A 201 -16.10 -21.00 24.75
CA GLU A 201 -16.57 -19.63 24.98
C GLU A 201 -17.44 -19.50 26.24
N LYS A 202 -18.22 -20.55 26.59
CA LYS A 202 -19.10 -20.56 27.77
C LYS A 202 -18.39 -20.93 29.07
N GLU A 203 -17.24 -21.60 28.98
CA GLU A 203 -16.50 -22.11 30.16
C GLU A 203 -15.30 -21.22 30.54
N GLY A 204 -14.79 -20.42 29.60
CA GLY A 204 -13.60 -19.59 29.77
C GLY A 204 -13.88 -18.11 29.99
N ALA A 205 -12.81 -17.37 30.32
CA ALA A 205 -12.82 -15.92 30.17
C ALA A 205 -12.80 -15.57 28.69
N TYR A 206 -13.78 -14.76 28.27
CA TYR A 206 -14.00 -14.45 26.88
C TYR A 206 -14.10 -12.93 26.69
N PHE A 207 -13.46 -12.44 25.63
CA PHE A 207 -13.39 -11.02 25.31
C PHE A 207 -14.02 -10.77 23.93
N THR A 208 -14.96 -9.84 23.89
CA THR A 208 -15.58 -9.33 22.65
C THR A 208 -14.97 -8.00 22.27
N ASP A 209 -15.21 -7.57 21.03
CA ASP A 209 -14.78 -6.26 20.52
C ASP A 209 -13.25 -6.07 20.58
N ILE A 210 -12.52 -7.17 20.37
CA ILE A 210 -11.06 -7.12 20.17
C ILE A 210 -10.81 -6.49 18.80
N GLN A 211 -10.07 -5.39 18.80
CA GLN A 211 -9.66 -4.69 17.59
C GLN A 211 -8.18 -4.97 17.32
N GLN A 212 -7.84 -5.15 16.04
CA GLN A 212 -6.44 -5.23 15.63
C GLN A 212 -5.75 -3.89 15.87
N VAL A 213 -4.52 -3.93 16.39
CA VAL A 213 -3.68 -2.73 16.49
C VAL A 213 -3.31 -2.29 15.08
N THR A 214 -3.26 -0.99 14.83
CA THR A 214 -2.83 -0.43 13.53
C THR A 214 -1.51 -1.06 13.08
N GLY A 215 -1.43 -1.52 11.83
CA GLY A 215 -0.26 -2.21 11.27
C GLY A 215 -0.16 -3.71 11.55
N SER A 216 -1.10 -4.31 12.29
CA SER A 216 -1.14 -5.75 12.58
C SER A 216 -2.14 -6.55 11.71
N GLY A 217 -2.70 -5.94 10.65
CA GLY A 217 -3.74 -6.55 9.81
C GLY A 217 -3.30 -7.69 8.88
N TRP A 218 -2.06 -8.17 9.02
CA TRP A 218 -1.46 -9.24 8.22
C TRP A 218 -0.86 -10.29 9.17
N THR A 219 -0.75 -11.55 8.74
CA THR A 219 -0.46 -12.71 9.60
C THR A 219 0.69 -12.51 10.61
N ILE A 220 1.89 -12.10 10.15
CA ILE A 220 3.02 -11.91 11.07
C ILE A 220 2.78 -10.72 12.01
N GLY A 221 2.20 -9.63 11.49
CA GLY A 221 1.82 -8.47 12.31
C GLY A 221 0.81 -8.85 13.40
N GLY A 222 -0.18 -9.68 13.05
CA GLY A 222 -1.16 -10.21 13.98
C GLY A 222 -0.54 -11.11 15.04
N MET A 223 0.37 -12.00 14.65
CA MET A 223 1.09 -12.86 15.60
C MET A 223 1.95 -12.06 16.58
N VAL A 224 2.63 -10.99 16.13
CA VAL A 224 3.46 -10.14 17.00
C VAL A 224 2.59 -9.29 17.95
N ALA A 225 1.38 -8.94 17.53
CA ALA A 225 0.43 -8.17 18.33
C ALA A 225 -0.40 -9.01 19.32
N SER A 226 -0.31 -10.35 19.24
CA SER A 226 -1.09 -11.30 20.06
C SER A 226 -0.41 -11.69 21.38
#